data_AF-A0A537QP30-F1
#
_entry.id   AF-A0A537QP30-F1
#
_cell.length_a   1.000
_cell.length_b   1.000
_cell.length_c   1.000
_cell.angle_alpha   90.00
_cell.angle_beta   90.00
_cell.angle_gamma   90.00
#
_symmetry.space_group_name_H-M   'P 1'
#
loop_
_entity.id
_entity.type
_entity.pdbx_description
1 polymer ?
#
loop_
_entity_poly.entity_id
_entity_poly.type
_entity_poly.pdbx_seq_one_letter_code
_entity_poly.pdbx_strand_id
1 'polypeptide(L)'
;MTAYTELEARFRRLGAVEQAIAVLHWDAAAMMPAGGTTARSEQLAILRGIAHQLLAAPEIGDLLAAAEPDAAELGPWQHANLREMRRRWRHAEAVPADLVEALSRARSASEAVWRMARPADDFAMALPGLKRVLELTREVALVKAEALATSPYEALLDQYEPDGSTVLIDRLFDEITGFLPGLLDAALARQGARPASLEPRGPFPIALQRRAALTLMERIGFDFLHGRLDESAHPFCGGTPDDVRLTTRYDENDFTKALMGTLHETGHALYNRGLPAEWRLQPVGDWRGMAVHESQSLFLEMQVCRNRAFADFAAPLLREIFGGAGEVWGADAFYRRQVRVRPGPIRVDADEITYPAHVILRYRLERAMLAGDLAPSDLPGAWSEGLQQLIGVTPRSDREGCLQDIHWYDGAWGYFPTYTLGALIAAQLFAAAQRALPDLTDQIGRGEFGPLFDWLRTHIHGKGSLLSTADLVAEASGKPLGTAAFERHLRRRYLE
;
A
#
# COMPACT_ATOMS: atom_id res chain seq x y z
N MET A 1 -14.57 34.98 13.31
CA MET A 1 -14.05 33.67 12.90
C MET A 1 -13.31 33.91 11.60
N THR A 2 -12.03 33.55 11.50
CA THR A 2 -11.26 33.72 10.26
C THR A 2 -11.73 32.70 9.22
N ALA A 3 -11.41 32.92 7.93
CA ALA A 3 -11.75 31.97 6.87
C ALA A 3 -11.13 30.58 7.13
N TYR A 4 -9.90 30.56 7.66
CA TYR A 4 -9.23 29.31 8.05
C TYR A 4 -9.96 28.55 9.17
N THR A 5 -10.40 29.22 10.24
CA THR A 5 -11.13 28.54 11.33
C THR A 5 -12.46 27.95 10.85
N GLU A 6 -13.14 28.60 9.91
CA GLU A 6 -14.35 28.06 9.28
C GLU A 6 -14.04 26.83 8.42
N LEU A 7 -12.94 26.85 7.65
CA LEU A 7 -12.46 25.67 6.91
C LEU A 7 -12.14 24.51 7.85
N GLU A 8 -11.44 24.75 8.95
CA GLU A 8 -11.15 23.71 9.95
C GLU A 8 -12.42 23.07 10.49
N ALA A 9 -13.45 23.86 10.82
CA ALA A 9 -14.73 23.34 11.29
C ALA A 9 -15.42 22.46 10.26
N ARG A 10 -15.40 22.85 8.98
CA ARG A 10 -16.00 22.09 7.87
C ARG A 10 -15.25 20.80 7.58
N PHE A 11 -13.93 20.85 7.49
CA PHE A 11 -13.10 19.66 7.29
C PHE A 11 -13.13 18.71 8.48
N ARG A 12 -13.34 19.21 9.72
CA ARG A 12 -13.60 18.37 10.90
C ARG A 12 -14.85 17.52 10.73
N ARG A 13 -15.92 18.12 10.22
CA ARG A 13 -17.17 17.41 9.93
C ARG A 13 -16.98 16.38 8.81
N LEU A 14 -16.28 16.75 7.75
CA LEU A 14 -15.92 15.83 6.66
C LEU A 14 -15.13 14.62 7.19
N GLY A 15 -14.06 14.86 7.95
CA GLY A 15 -13.22 13.79 8.52
C GLY A 15 -13.99 12.83 9.43
N ALA A 16 -14.98 13.33 10.19
CA ALA A 16 -15.84 12.47 11.01
C ALA A 16 -16.74 11.55 10.15
N VAL A 17 -17.27 12.06 9.03
CA VAL A 17 -18.05 11.25 8.07
C VAL A 17 -17.15 10.21 7.41
N GLU A 18 -15.95 10.58 6.98
CA GLU A 18 -14.96 9.68 6.37
C GLU A 18 -14.55 8.54 7.33
N GLN A 19 -14.32 8.86 8.61
CA GLN A 19 -14.03 7.85 9.64
C GLN A 19 -15.20 6.87 9.84
N ALA A 20 -16.46 7.35 9.80
CA ALA A 20 -17.63 6.48 9.87
C ALA A 20 -17.74 5.54 8.65
N ILE A 21 -17.43 6.07 7.44
CA ILE A 21 -17.35 5.27 6.21
C ILE A 21 -16.30 4.16 6.37
N ALA A 22 -15.11 4.48 6.92
CA ALA A 22 -14.04 3.51 7.13
C ALA A 22 -14.45 2.34 8.04
N VAL A 23 -15.18 2.61 9.13
CA VAL A 23 -15.71 1.57 10.02
C VAL A 23 -16.78 0.71 9.34
N LEU A 24 -17.71 1.32 8.60
CA LEU A 24 -18.74 0.59 7.85
C LEU A 24 -18.16 -0.27 6.73
N HIS A 25 -17.08 0.19 6.11
CA HIS A 25 -16.33 -0.57 5.12
C HIS A 25 -15.66 -1.80 5.76
N TRP A 26 -14.98 -1.63 6.89
CA TRP A 26 -14.41 -2.76 7.63
C TRP A 26 -15.49 -3.78 8.02
N ASP A 27 -16.64 -3.33 8.54
CA ASP A 27 -17.71 -4.23 8.97
C ASP A 27 -18.25 -5.03 7.78
N ALA A 28 -18.37 -4.40 6.60
CA ALA A 28 -18.83 -5.05 5.38
C ALA A 28 -17.90 -6.19 4.94
N ALA A 29 -16.61 -6.06 5.20
CA ALA A 29 -15.58 -7.02 4.80
C ALA A 29 -15.36 -8.14 5.82
N ALA A 30 -15.64 -7.90 7.11
CA ALA A 30 -15.26 -8.81 8.21
C ALA A 30 -16.44 -9.41 9.00
N MET A 31 -17.48 -8.63 9.28
CA MET A 31 -18.52 -9.02 10.27
C MET A 31 -19.93 -9.12 9.68
N MET A 32 -20.21 -8.36 8.62
CA MET A 32 -21.55 -8.20 8.07
C MET A 32 -22.10 -9.54 7.53
N PRO A 33 -23.34 -9.93 7.89
CA PRO A 33 -24.01 -11.08 7.29
C PRO A 33 -24.22 -10.88 5.77
N ALA A 34 -24.17 -11.98 5.00
CA ALA A 34 -24.31 -11.94 3.53
C ALA A 34 -25.62 -11.28 3.03
N GLY A 35 -26.71 -11.37 3.80
CA GLY A 35 -27.98 -10.71 3.46
C GLY A 35 -27.98 -9.18 3.62
N GLY A 36 -26.93 -8.60 4.21
CA GLY A 36 -26.83 -7.16 4.49
C GLY A 36 -26.27 -6.31 3.35
N THR A 37 -25.78 -6.93 2.26
CA THR A 37 -25.05 -6.23 1.19
C THR A 37 -25.81 -5.03 0.64
N THR A 38 -27.09 -5.18 0.26
CA THR A 38 -27.87 -4.08 -0.34
C THR A 38 -27.98 -2.87 0.60
N ALA A 39 -28.33 -3.10 1.88
CA ALA A 39 -28.45 -2.03 2.85
C ALA A 39 -27.11 -1.36 3.16
N ARG A 40 -26.02 -2.13 3.27
CA ARG A 40 -24.68 -1.58 3.51
C ARG A 40 -24.17 -0.77 2.32
N SER A 41 -24.39 -1.24 1.10
CA SER A 41 -24.04 -0.50 -0.11
C SER A 41 -24.77 0.84 -0.18
N GLU A 42 -26.05 0.88 0.18
CA GLU A 42 -26.84 2.12 0.24
C GLU A 42 -26.31 3.09 1.32
N GLN A 43 -26.04 2.60 2.53
CA GLN A 43 -25.44 3.41 3.62
C GLN A 43 -24.12 4.06 3.18
N LEU A 44 -23.21 3.27 2.61
CA LEU A 44 -21.91 3.75 2.14
C LEU A 44 -22.06 4.74 0.99
N ALA A 45 -22.99 4.51 0.05
CA ALA A 45 -23.25 5.42 -1.06
C ALA A 45 -23.76 6.78 -0.57
N ILE A 46 -24.74 6.79 0.34
CA ILE A 46 -25.29 8.03 0.91
C ILE A 46 -24.20 8.81 1.67
N LEU A 47 -23.44 8.15 2.53
CA LEU A 47 -22.39 8.81 3.31
C LEU A 47 -21.28 9.38 2.43
N ARG A 48 -20.88 8.67 1.36
CA ARG A 48 -19.92 9.19 0.37
C ARG A 48 -20.49 10.40 -0.38
N GLY A 49 -21.78 10.39 -0.71
CA GLY A 49 -22.48 11.54 -1.29
C GLY A 49 -22.44 12.75 -0.36
N ILE A 50 -22.70 12.57 0.94
CA ILE A 50 -22.59 13.62 1.95
C ILE A 50 -21.16 14.15 2.05
N ALA A 51 -20.16 13.27 2.11
CA ALA A 51 -18.75 13.66 2.17
C ALA A 51 -18.36 14.50 0.94
N HIS A 52 -18.77 14.07 -0.26
CA HIS A 52 -18.53 14.82 -1.49
C HIS A 52 -19.22 16.19 -1.48
N GLN A 53 -20.49 16.27 -1.05
CA GLN A 53 -21.21 17.54 -0.93
C GLN A 53 -20.54 18.52 0.06
N LEU A 54 -19.99 18.01 1.16
CA LEU A 54 -19.24 18.84 2.12
C LEU A 54 -17.94 19.38 1.51
N LEU A 55 -17.24 18.56 0.74
CA LEU A 55 -15.95 18.90 0.14
C LEU A 55 -16.09 19.84 -1.08
N ALA A 56 -17.11 19.63 -1.92
CA ALA A 56 -17.38 20.40 -3.13
C ALA A 56 -18.47 21.48 -2.94
N ALA A 57 -18.70 21.92 -1.69
CA ALA A 57 -19.65 23.00 -1.44
C ALA A 57 -19.14 24.31 -2.09
N PRO A 58 -20.01 25.12 -2.74
CA PRO A 58 -19.59 26.30 -3.51
C PRO A 58 -18.71 27.28 -2.73
N GLU A 59 -18.99 27.45 -1.43
CA GLU A 59 -18.26 28.37 -0.56
C GLU A 59 -16.84 27.90 -0.18
N ILE A 60 -16.46 26.64 -0.42
CA ILE A 60 -15.13 26.13 -0.05
C ILE A 60 -14.04 26.83 -0.85
N GLY A 61 -14.26 27.06 -2.15
CA GLY A 61 -13.31 27.78 -3.00
C GLY A 61 -13.07 29.21 -2.51
N ASP A 62 -14.14 29.93 -2.18
CA ASP A 62 -14.08 31.29 -1.65
C ASP A 62 -13.36 31.34 -0.30
N LEU A 63 -13.65 30.39 0.60
CA LEU A 63 -12.98 30.29 1.89
C LEU A 63 -11.48 29.97 1.74
N LEU A 64 -11.11 29.07 0.82
CA LEU A 64 -9.72 28.74 0.52
C LEU A 64 -8.95 29.93 -0.06
N ALA A 65 -9.60 30.77 -0.86
CA ALA A 65 -9.02 32.00 -1.38
C ALA A 65 -8.90 33.07 -0.29
N ALA A 66 -9.92 33.21 0.56
CA ALA A 66 -9.94 34.17 1.67
C ALA A 66 -8.98 33.82 2.81
N ALA A 67 -8.60 32.54 2.96
CA ALA A 67 -7.59 32.11 3.93
C ALA A 67 -6.14 32.36 3.45
N GLU A 68 -5.91 32.67 2.17
CA GLU A 68 -4.57 32.88 1.61
C GLU A 68 -3.89 34.17 2.12
N PRO A 69 -4.57 35.34 2.23
CA PRO A 69 -3.97 36.54 2.83
C PRO A 69 -3.58 36.35 4.30
N ASP A 70 -4.36 35.57 5.03
CA ASP A 70 -4.12 35.24 6.45
C ASP A 70 -2.99 34.20 6.63
N ALA A 71 -2.47 33.63 5.54
CA ALA A 71 -1.49 32.55 5.58
C ALA A 71 -0.19 32.94 6.31
N ALA A 72 0.19 34.23 6.27
CA ALA A 72 1.35 34.75 6.99
C ALA A 72 1.21 34.69 8.52
N GLU A 73 -0.02 34.60 9.05
CA GLU A 73 -0.31 34.47 10.48
C GLU A 73 -0.50 33.01 10.92
N LEU A 74 -0.58 32.07 9.96
CA LEU A 74 -0.76 30.64 10.23
C LEU A 74 0.54 29.97 10.68
N GLY A 75 0.43 29.11 11.69
CA GLY A 75 1.53 28.22 12.07
C GLY A 75 1.81 27.14 11.01
N PRO A 76 2.96 26.44 11.08
CA PRO A 76 3.36 25.46 10.07
C PRO A 76 2.33 24.37 9.77
N TRP A 77 1.67 23.85 10.81
CA TRP A 77 0.62 22.83 10.67
C TRP A 77 -0.64 23.35 10.00
N GLN A 78 -1.07 24.56 10.33
CA GLN A 78 -2.24 25.19 9.73
C GLN A 78 -1.99 25.49 8.25
N HIS A 79 -0.77 25.95 7.93
CA HIS A 79 -0.35 26.21 6.57
C HIS A 79 -0.32 24.93 5.70
N ALA A 80 0.20 23.84 6.26
CA ALA A 80 0.15 22.53 5.62
C ALA A 80 -1.30 22.00 5.50
N ASN A 81 -2.13 22.21 6.53
CA ASN A 81 -3.54 21.84 6.48
C ASN A 81 -4.30 22.56 5.36
N LEU A 82 -4.07 23.86 5.20
CA LEU A 82 -4.66 24.65 4.12
C LEU A 82 -4.23 24.11 2.74
N ARG A 83 -2.96 23.72 2.58
CA ARG A 83 -2.46 23.06 1.35
C ARG A 83 -3.19 21.76 1.08
N GLU A 84 -3.34 20.88 2.07
CA GLU A 84 -4.01 19.59 1.90
C GLU A 84 -5.53 19.74 1.67
N MET A 85 -6.18 20.70 2.34
CA MET A 85 -7.58 21.07 2.08
C MET A 85 -7.77 21.49 0.62
N ARG A 86 -6.91 22.38 0.12
CA ARG A 86 -6.94 22.86 -1.27
C ARG A 86 -6.74 21.72 -2.25
N ARG A 87 -5.79 20.80 -1.98
CA ARG A 87 -5.56 19.63 -2.83
C ARG A 87 -6.80 18.73 -2.90
N ARG A 88 -7.40 18.39 -1.76
CA ARG A 88 -8.64 17.59 -1.70
C ARG A 88 -9.78 18.26 -2.46
N TRP A 89 -9.98 19.57 -2.25
CA TRP A 89 -11.00 20.35 -2.96
C TRP A 89 -10.77 20.36 -4.48
N ARG A 90 -9.55 20.66 -4.96
CA ARG A 90 -9.22 20.65 -6.40
C ARG A 90 -9.55 19.31 -7.06
N HIS A 91 -9.25 18.19 -6.41
CA HIS A 91 -9.60 16.88 -6.95
C HIS A 91 -11.11 16.63 -7.04
N ALA A 92 -11.87 17.08 -6.04
CA ALA A 92 -13.31 16.88 -5.97
C ALA A 92 -14.04 17.78 -6.97
N GLU A 93 -13.62 19.05 -7.06
CA GLU A 93 -14.22 20.06 -7.94
C GLU A 93 -13.90 19.83 -9.41
N ALA A 94 -12.71 19.26 -9.72
CA ALA A 94 -12.27 19.10 -11.09
C ALA A 94 -13.22 18.25 -11.93
N VAL A 95 -13.84 17.20 -11.38
CA VAL A 95 -14.57 16.21 -12.18
C VAL A 95 -16.07 16.50 -12.15
N PRO A 96 -16.71 16.74 -13.31
CA PRO A 96 -18.16 16.91 -13.40
C PRO A 96 -18.94 15.71 -12.82
N ALA A 97 -20.07 16.01 -12.17
CA ALA A 97 -20.87 15.00 -11.46
C ALA A 97 -21.37 13.86 -12.36
N ASP A 98 -21.72 14.15 -13.61
CA ASP A 98 -22.14 13.16 -14.61
C ASP A 98 -20.99 12.21 -15.01
N LEU A 99 -19.77 12.74 -15.14
CA LEU A 99 -18.57 11.93 -15.39
C LEU A 99 -18.21 11.06 -14.18
N VAL A 100 -18.32 11.59 -12.95
CA VAL A 100 -18.16 10.80 -11.72
C VAL A 100 -19.16 9.62 -11.69
N GLU A 101 -20.43 9.89 -11.99
CA GLU A 101 -21.50 8.88 -11.98
C GLU A 101 -21.28 7.83 -13.09
N ALA A 102 -20.91 8.26 -14.30
CA ALA A 102 -20.60 7.38 -15.41
C ALA A 102 -19.43 6.44 -15.09
N LEU A 103 -18.33 6.98 -14.53
CA LEU A 103 -17.16 6.18 -14.15
C LEU A 103 -17.49 5.22 -13.01
N SER A 104 -18.27 5.64 -12.01
CA SER A 104 -18.71 4.77 -10.91
C SER A 104 -19.51 3.56 -11.40
N ARG A 105 -20.47 3.78 -12.32
CA ARG A 105 -21.23 2.69 -12.96
C ARG A 105 -20.33 1.76 -13.77
N ALA A 106 -19.42 2.32 -14.58
CA ALA A 106 -18.53 1.55 -15.42
C ALA A 106 -17.59 0.64 -14.58
N ARG A 107 -17.01 1.18 -13.50
CA ARG A 107 -16.17 0.43 -12.56
C ARG A 107 -16.93 -0.74 -11.92
N SER A 108 -18.12 -0.47 -11.39
CA SER A 108 -18.95 -1.49 -10.73
C SER A 108 -19.32 -2.63 -11.70
N ALA A 109 -19.71 -2.30 -12.93
CA ALA A 109 -20.05 -3.29 -13.95
C ALA A 109 -18.82 -4.09 -14.42
N SER A 110 -17.69 -3.40 -14.65
CA SER A 110 -16.42 -4.01 -15.06
C SER A 110 -15.88 -4.96 -14.00
N GLU A 111 -15.86 -4.55 -12.72
CA GLU A 111 -15.44 -5.39 -11.62
C GLU A 111 -16.31 -6.65 -11.48
N ALA A 112 -17.63 -6.52 -11.59
CA ALA A 112 -18.56 -7.65 -11.51
C ALA A 112 -18.27 -8.69 -12.61
N VAL A 113 -18.01 -8.24 -13.84
CA VAL A 113 -17.62 -9.11 -14.95
C VAL A 113 -16.24 -9.71 -14.72
N TRP A 114 -15.26 -8.94 -14.25
CA TRP A 114 -13.90 -9.42 -13.96
C TRP A 114 -13.90 -10.58 -12.96
N ARG A 115 -14.74 -10.52 -11.92
CA ARG A 115 -14.87 -11.60 -10.92
C ARG A 115 -15.33 -12.93 -11.54
N MET A 116 -16.00 -12.90 -12.70
CA MET A 116 -16.36 -14.09 -13.47
C MET A 116 -15.29 -14.45 -14.51
N ALA A 117 -14.75 -13.46 -15.21
CA ALA A 117 -13.77 -13.63 -16.28
C ALA A 117 -12.45 -14.22 -15.78
N ARG A 118 -11.94 -13.76 -14.62
CA ARG A 118 -10.68 -14.24 -14.04
C ARG A 118 -10.67 -15.75 -13.76
N PRO A 119 -11.64 -16.33 -13.01
CA PRO A 119 -11.65 -17.78 -12.79
C PRO A 119 -11.95 -18.58 -14.07
N ALA A 120 -12.64 -17.98 -15.05
CA ALA A 120 -12.94 -18.59 -16.35
C ALA A 120 -11.78 -18.50 -17.36
N ASP A 121 -10.72 -17.75 -17.05
CA ASP A 121 -9.61 -17.46 -17.97
C ASP A 121 -10.08 -16.83 -19.30
N ASP A 122 -11.06 -15.92 -19.22
CA ASP A 122 -11.72 -15.33 -20.39
C ASP A 122 -11.49 -13.81 -20.44
N PHE A 123 -10.37 -13.38 -21.02
CA PHE A 123 -10.10 -11.96 -21.17
C PHE A 123 -11.08 -11.27 -22.13
N ALA A 124 -11.59 -11.99 -23.14
CA ALA A 124 -12.57 -11.44 -24.07
C ALA A 124 -13.86 -11.02 -23.36
N MET A 125 -14.27 -11.75 -22.31
CA MET A 125 -15.38 -11.38 -21.43
C MET A 125 -15.12 -10.07 -20.67
N ALA A 126 -13.91 -9.86 -20.16
CA ALA A 126 -13.57 -8.65 -19.38
C ALA A 126 -13.27 -7.41 -20.24
N LEU A 127 -12.83 -7.62 -21.49
CA LEU A 127 -12.35 -6.57 -22.38
C LEU A 127 -13.33 -5.40 -22.61
N PRO A 128 -14.65 -5.60 -22.82
CA PRO A 128 -15.58 -4.48 -22.99
C PRO A 128 -15.66 -3.58 -21.75
N GLY A 129 -15.66 -4.18 -20.55
CA GLY A 129 -15.67 -3.44 -19.28
C GLY A 129 -14.39 -2.63 -19.10
N LEU A 130 -13.24 -3.26 -19.34
CA LEU A 130 -11.92 -2.60 -19.28
C LEU A 130 -11.84 -1.40 -20.23
N LYS A 131 -12.28 -1.57 -21.49
CA LYS A 131 -12.31 -0.47 -22.48
C LYS A 131 -13.14 0.71 -21.98
N ARG A 132 -14.35 0.45 -21.47
CA ARG A 132 -15.23 1.51 -20.98
C ARG A 132 -14.66 2.23 -19.77
N VAL A 133 -14.04 1.50 -18.84
CA VAL A 133 -13.36 2.11 -17.68
C VAL A 133 -12.18 2.96 -18.12
N LEU A 134 -11.36 2.48 -19.06
CA LEU A 134 -10.19 3.22 -19.57
C LEU A 134 -10.61 4.51 -20.29
N GLU A 135 -11.64 4.46 -21.13
CA GLU A 135 -12.18 5.65 -21.82
C GLU A 135 -12.56 6.74 -20.82
N LEU A 136 -13.40 6.41 -19.84
CA LEU A 136 -13.85 7.36 -18.81
C LEU A 136 -12.69 7.81 -17.91
N THR A 137 -11.73 6.93 -17.64
CA THR A 137 -10.53 7.28 -16.88
C THR A 137 -9.68 8.31 -17.63
N ARG A 138 -9.55 8.20 -18.95
CA ARG A 138 -8.84 9.21 -19.76
C ARG A 138 -9.55 10.56 -19.71
N GLU A 139 -10.88 10.59 -19.80
CA GLU A 139 -11.66 11.83 -19.65
C GLU A 139 -11.41 12.47 -18.28
N VAL A 140 -11.49 11.69 -17.20
CA VAL A 140 -11.18 12.18 -15.84
C VAL A 140 -9.74 12.67 -15.74
N ALA A 141 -8.78 11.95 -16.32
CA ALA A 141 -7.37 12.31 -16.30
C ALA A 141 -7.11 13.66 -16.96
N LEU A 142 -7.74 13.93 -18.10
CA LEU A 142 -7.60 15.20 -18.83
C LEU A 142 -8.15 16.38 -18.02
N VAL A 143 -9.36 16.24 -17.48
CA VAL A 143 -9.98 17.33 -16.71
C VAL A 143 -9.22 17.59 -15.40
N LYS A 144 -8.76 16.53 -14.72
CA LYS A 144 -7.91 16.69 -13.54
C LYS A 144 -6.54 17.28 -13.88
N ALA A 145 -5.95 16.91 -15.00
CA ALA A 145 -4.66 17.45 -15.44
C ALA A 145 -4.71 18.96 -15.66
N GLU A 146 -5.77 19.46 -16.29
CA GLU A 146 -6.02 20.90 -16.41
C GLU A 146 -6.19 21.55 -15.03
N ALA A 147 -7.06 21.00 -14.19
CA ALA A 147 -7.36 21.54 -12.87
C ALA A 147 -6.15 21.53 -11.91
N LEU A 148 -5.22 20.59 -12.08
CA LEU A 148 -4.02 20.40 -11.25
C LEU A 148 -2.74 20.99 -11.85
N ALA A 149 -2.78 21.40 -13.13
CA ALA A 149 -1.62 21.85 -13.91
C ALA A 149 -0.49 20.80 -14.00
N THR A 150 -0.86 19.58 -14.37
CA THR A 150 0.05 18.42 -14.48
C THR A 150 -0.28 17.56 -15.71
N SER A 151 0.45 16.46 -15.94
CA SER A 151 0.11 15.52 -17.02
C SER A 151 -1.10 14.64 -16.68
N PRO A 152 -1.82 14.07 -17.66
CA PRO A 152 -2.97 13.19 -17.39
C PRO A 152 -2.64 12.02 -16.45
N TYR A 153 -1.46 11.38 -16.63
CA TYR A 153 -1.06 10.29 -15.76
C TYR A 153 -0.75 10.77 -14.34
N GLU A 154 -0.02 11.88 -14.19
CA GLU A 154 0.30 12.46 -12.88
C GLU A 154 -0.95 12.92 -12.14
N ALA A 155 -1.98 13.41 -12.84
CA ALA A 155 -3.27 13.75 -12.24
C ALA A 155 -4.04 12.54 -11.67
N LEU A 156 -3.83 11.35 -12.24
CA LEU A 156 -4.35 10.09 -11.69
C LEU A 156 -3.50 9.60 -10.52
N LEU A 157 -2.18 9.62 -10.67
CA LEU A 157 -1.20 9.26 -9.63
C LEU A 157 -1.38 10.11 -8.36
N ASP A 158 -1.59 11.42 -8.50
CA ASP A 158 -1.69 12.37 -7.38
C ASP A 158 -2.79 11.98 -6.39
N GLN A 159 -3.83 11.28 -6.85
CA GLN A 159 -4.92 10.77 -5.99
C GLN A 159 -4.43 9.80 -4.92
N TYR A 160 -3.33 9.10 -5.19
CA TYR A 160 -2.73 8.09 -4.32
C TYR A 160 -1.40 8.56 -3.74
N GLU A 161 -0.59 9.24 -4.54
CA GLU A 161 0.72 9.75 -4.15
C GLU A 161 0.79 11.24 -4.48
N PRO A 162 0.49 12.12 -3.50
CA PRO A 162 0.52 13.56 -3.71
C PRO A 162 1.88 14.04 -4.23
N ASP A 163 1.85 14.96 -5.19
CA ASP A 163 3.03 15.51 -5.87
C ASP A 163 3.84 14.44 -6.64
N GLY A 164 3.19 13.32 -6.99
CA GLY A 164 3.79 12.22 -7.72
C GLY A 164 4.35 12.65 -9.09
N SER A 165 5.59 12.25 -9.38
CA SER A 165 6.31 12.64 -10.60
C SER A 165 6.66 11.44 -11.46
N THR A 166 6.21 11.45 -12.72
CA THR A 166 6.57 10.42 -13.70
C THR A 166 8.06 10.45 -14.03
N VAL A 167 8.68 11.63 -14.08
CA VAL A 167 10.13 11.79 -14.30
C VAL A 167 10.93 11.08 -13.20
N LEU A 168 10.51 11.23 -11.95
CA LEU A 168 11.16 10.53 -10.83
C LEU A 168 10.93 9.01 -10.91
N ILE A 169 9.69 8.57 -11.15
CA ILE A 169 9.34 7.15 -11.25
C ILE A 169 10.10 6.48 -12.38
N ASP A 170 10.13 7.09 -13.58
CA ASP A 170 10.84 6.58 -14.75
C ASP A 170 12.32 6.36 -14.42
N ARG A 171 12.98 7.37 -13.84
CA ARG A 171 14.39 7.24 -13.42
C ARG A 171 14.60 6.10 -12.42
N LEU A 172 13.79 6.03 -11.36
CA LEU A 172 13.95 5.01 -10.31
C LEU A 172 13.68 3.61 -10.86
N PHE A 173 12.68 3.45 -11.73
CA PHE A 173 12.32 2.16 -12.31
C PHE A 173 13.36 1.71 -13.32
N ASP A 174 13.91 2.63 -14.13
CA ASP A 174 14.98 2.31 -15.05
C ASP A 174 16.25 1.85 -14.30
N GLU A 175 16.62 2.55 -13.22
CA GLU A 175 17.71 2.11 -12.32
C GLU A 175 17.46 0.69 -11.78
N ILE A 176 16.25 0.39 -11.29
CA ILE A 176 15.88 -0.96 -10.82
C ILE A 176 16.00 -1.98 -11.95
N THR A 177 15.44 -1.71 -13.13
CA THR A 177 15.55 -2.64 -14.27
C THR A 177 16.99 -2.86 -14.73
N GLY A 178 17.89 -1.91 -14.46
CA GLY A 178 19.32 -2.04 -14.75
C GLY A 178 20.04 -3.09 -13.91
N PHE A 179 19.78 -3.16 -12.59
CA PHE A 179 20.48 -4.10 -11.70
C PHE A 179 19.69 -5.39 -11.40
N LEU A 180 18.36 -5.37 -11.55
CA LEU A 180 17.51 -6.44 -11.04
C LEU A 180 17.75 -7.82 -11.69
N PRO A 181 17.90 -7.95 -13.02
CA PRO A 181 18.13 -9.26 -13.65
C PRO A 181 19.40 -9.94 -13.15
N GLY A 182 20.51 -9.20 -13.08
CA GLY A 182 21.79 -9.75 -12.58
C GLY A 182 21.75 -10.12 -11.10
N LEU A 183 21.02 -9.34 -10.29
CA LEU A 183 20.79 -9.66 -8.89
C LEU A 183 19.93 -10.93 -8.71
N LEU A 184 18.88 -11.08 -9.53
CA LEU A 184 18.01 -12.25 -9.52
C LEU A 184 18.81 -13.53 -9.86
N ASP A 185 19.60 -13.50 -10.94
CA ASP A 185 20.42 -14.63 -11.36
C ASP A 185 21.42 -15.04 -10.25
N ALA A 186 22.09 -14.06 -9.65
CA ALA A 186 23.03 -14.30 -8.56
C ALA A 186 22.35 -14.90 -7.32
N ALA A 187 21.16 -14.41 -6.95
CA ALA A 187 20.40 -14.92 -5.82
C ALA A 187 19.91 -16.36 -6.06
N LEU A 188 19.40 -16.66 -7.27
CA LEU A 188 19.00 -18.01 -7.66
C LEU A 188 20.18 -18.99 -7.64
N ALA A 189 21.32 -18.59 -8.20
CA ALA A 189 22.53 -19.43 -8.18
C ALA A 189 23.01 -19.73 -6.75
N ARG A 190 23.06 -18.71 -5.88
CA ARG A 190 23.46 -18.88 -4.48
C ARG A 190 22.50 -19.78 -3.71
N GLN A 191 21.19 -19.60 -3.87
CA GLN A 191 20.21 -20.45 -3.20
C GLN A 191 20.21 -21.89 -3.75
N GLY A 192 20.41 -22.07 -5.06
CA GLY A 192 20.50 -23.39 -5.69
C GLY A 192 21.71 -24.21 -5.25
N ALA A 193 22.80 -23.56 -4.83
CA ALA A 193 23.98 -24.21 -4.26
C ALA A 193 23.79 -24.69 -2.81
N ARG A 194 22.69 -24.30 -2.13
CA ARG A 194 22.41 -24.68 -0.74
C ARG A 194 21.46 -25.90 -0.71
N PRO A 195 21.51 -26.76 0.32
CA PRO A 195 20.50 -27.79 0.54
C PRO A 195 19.10 -27.18 0.60
N ALA A 196 18.07 -27.90 0.15
CA ALA A 196 16.69 -27.40 0.22
C ALA A 196 16.31 -26.99 1.66
N SER A 197 15.53 -25.91 1.79
CA SER A 197 15.00 -25.49 3.10
C SER A 197 14.08 -26.56 3.65
N LEU A 198 14.16 -26.80 4.96
CA LEU A 198 13.21 -27.65 5.66
C LEU A 198 11.90 -26.88 5.82
N GLU A 199 10.79 -27.54 5.47
CA GLU A 199 9.44 -26.97 5.62
C GLU A 199 8.64 -27.75 6.66
N PRO A 200 8.05 -27.08 7.67
CA PRO A 200 7.20 -27.75 8.63
C PRO A 200 5.96 -28.23 7.91
N ARG A 201 5.52 -29.44 8.25
CA ARG A 201 4.32 -30.03 7.68
C ARG A 201 3.13 -29.67 8.57
N GLY A 202 2.07 -29.18 7.93
CA GLY A 202 0.79 -28.97 8.60
C GLY A 202 0.09 -30.30 8.96
N PRO A 203 -1.15 -30.23 9.43
CA PRO A 203 -1.98 -29.02 9.46
C PRO A 203 -1.51 -28.01 10.53
N PHE A 204 -1.72 -26.72 10.26
CA PHE A 204 -1.51 -25.62 11.19
C PHE A 204 -2.88 -25.08 11.63
N PRO A 205 -3.43 -25.53 12.78
CA PRO A 205 -4.76 -25.12 13.22
C PRO A 205 -4.90 -23.59 13.25
N ILE A 206 -6.01 -23.07 12.71
CA ILE A 206 -6.27 -21.62 12.62
C ILE A 206 -6.12 -20.92 13.99
N ALA A 207 -6.61 -21.56 15.06
CA ALA A 207 -6.47 -21.04 16.42
C ALA A 207 -5.00 -20.80 16.84
N LEU A 208 -4.08 -21.66 16.41
CA LEU A 208 -2.64 -21.51 16.68
C LEU A 208 -2.01 -20.43 15.81
N GLN A 209 -2.43 -20.31 14.54
CA GLN A 209 -2.00 -19.20 13.67
C GLN A 209 -2.44 -17.85 14.22
N ARG A 210 -3.70 -17.76 14.67
CA ARG A 210 -4.24 -16.56 15.32
C ARG A 210 -3.47 -16.21 16.59
N ARG A 211 -3.17 -17.20 17.44
CA ARG A 211 -2.33 -17.00 18.63
C ARG A 211 -0.94 -16.49 18.25
N ALA A 212 -0.27 -17.10 17.27
CA ALA A 212 1.03 -16.64 16.80
C ALA A 212 1.01 -15.20 16.30
N ALA A 213 0.01 -14.85 15.48
CA ALA A 213 -0.16 -13.50 14.95
C ALA A 213 -0.35 -12.48 16.09
N LEU A 214 -1.29 -12.72 17.00
CA LEU A 214 -1.57 -11.82 18.13
C LEU A 214 -0.35 -11.66 19.06
N THR A 215 0.36 -12.76 19.37
CA THR A 215 1.57 -12.70 20.19
C THR A 215 2.66 -11.86 19.53
N LEU A 216 2.90 -12.00 18.23
CA LEU A 216 3.91 -11.22 17.53
C LEU A 216 3.50 -9.75 17.38
N MET A 217 2.22 -9.46 17.09
CA MET A 217 1.69 -8.09 17.09
C MET A 217 1.93 -7.39 18.42
N GLU A 218 1.56 -8.05 19.54
CA GLU A 218 1.75 -7.51 20.89
C GLU A 218 3.22 -7.25 21.19
N ARG A 219 4.09 -8.23 20.89
CA ARG A 219 5.54 -8.09 21.10
C ARG A 219 6.17 -6.97 20.29
N ILE A 220 5.68 -6.75 19.07
CA ILE A 220 6.11 -5.65 18.19
C ILE A 220 5.64 -4.29 18.73
N GLY A 221 4.59 -4.25 19.54
CA GLY A 221 4.06 -3.03 20.16
C GLY A 221 2.74 -2.57 19.58
N PHE A 222 1.97 -3.46 18.96
CA PHE A 222 0.60 -3.16 18.56
C PHE A 222 -0.29 -2.95 19.80
N ASP A 223 -1.07 -1.87 19.78
CA ASP A 223 -1.95 -1.47 20.88
C ASP A 223 -3.38 -2.03 20.69
N PHE A 224 -3.66 -3.17 21.34
CA PHE A 224 -4.98 -3.81 21.30
C PHE A 224 -6.08 -3.06 22.06
N LEU A 225 -5.77 -1.97 22.80
CA LEU A 225 -6.80 -1.08 23.33
C LEU A 225 -7.37 -0.15 22.26
N HIS A 226 -6.62 0.09 21.19
CA HIS A 226 -6.99 0.97 20.08
C HIS A 226 -7.02 0.24 18.73
N GLY A 227 -7.13 -1.08 18.75
CA GLY A 227 -7.21 -1.86 17.53
C GLY A 227 -7.48 -3.34 17.72
N ARG A 228 -7.67 -4.03 16.60
CA ARG A 228 -8.05 -5.45 16.57
C ARG A 228 -7.63 -6.15 15.28
N LEU A 229 -7.56 -7.48 15.35
CA LEU A 229 -7.32 -8.36 14.22
C LEU A 229 -8.52 -9.28 13.99
N ASP A 230 -9.06 -9.28 12.79
CA ASP A 230 -10.20 -10.10 12.37
C ASP A 230 -9.90 -10.86 11.07
N GLU A 231 -10.89 -11.55 10.49
CA GLU A 231 -10.72 -12.33 9.26
C GLU A 231 -11.49 -11.71 8.09
N SER A 232 -10.92 -11.79 6.89
CA SER A 232 -11.57 -11.33 5.66
C SER A 232 -11.06 -12.13 4.45
N ALA A 233 -11.69 -11.94 3.29
CA ALA A 233 -11.26 -12.60 2.05
C ALA A 233 -9.89 -12.08 1.53
N HIS A 234 -9.61 -10.80 1.79
CA HIS A 234 -8.40 -10.09 1.38
C HIS A 234 -7.89 -9.26 2.59
N PRO A 235 -6.68 -9.54 3.11
CA PRO A 235 -6.11 -8.76 4.20
C PRO A 235 -6.07 -7.26 3.87
N PHE A 236 -6.35 -6.43 4.87
CA PHE A 236 -6.24 -4.98 4.82
C PHE A 236 -6.18 -4.38 6.23
N CYS A 237 -5.67 -3.15 6.32
CA CYS A 237 -5.70 -2.29 7.50
C CYS A 237 -6.67 -1.12 7.26
N GLY A 238 -7.72 -1.02 8.08
CA GLY A 238 -8.72 0.04 8.00
C GLY A 238 -9.08 0.60 9.38
N GLY A 239 -10.30 1.14 9.49
CA GLY A 239 -10.77 1.79 10.71
C GLY A 239 -10.30 3.24 10.83
N THR A 240 -10.00 3.69 12.05
CA THR A 240 -9.56 5.06 12.35
C THR A 240 -8.26 5.05 13.17
N PRO A 241 -7.53 6.17 13.30
CA PRO A 241 -6.32 6.24 14.12
C PRO A 241 -6.48 5.84 15.61
N ASP A 242 -7.70 5.79 16.15
CA ASP A 242 -7.99 5.34 17.53
C ASP A 242 -8.71 3.99 17.60
N ASP A 243 -9.05 3.43 16.45
CA ASP A 243 -9.76 2.15 16.30
C ASP A 243 -9.28 1.50 15.01
N VAL A 244 -8.01 1.08 15.02
CA VAL A 244 -7.34 0.52 13.84
C VAL A 244 -7.72 -0.95 13.71
N ARG A 245 -8.32 -1.33 12.57
CA ARG A 245 -8.88 -2.66 12.39
C ARG A 245 -8.21 -3.38 11.22
N LEU A 246 -7.50 -4.44 11.55
CA LEU A 246 -6.75 -5.25 10.61
C LEU A 246 -7.51 -6.53 10.31
N THR A 247 -7.30 -7.07 9.13
CA THR A 247 -7.80 -8.39 8.76
C THR A 247 -6.70 -9.27 8.21
N THR A 248 -6.85 -10.57 8.35
CA THR A 248 -5.97 -11.57 7.74
C THR A 248 -6.78 -12.73 7.17
N ARG A 249 -6.09 -13.66 6.48
CA ARG A 249 -6.68 -14.88 5.94
C ARG A 249 -5.79 -16.08 6.26
N TYR A 250 -6.33 -17.02 7.02
CA TYR A 250 -5.62 -18.23 7.42
C TYR A 250 -5.68 -19.35 6.38
N ASP A 251 -4.66 -20.20 6.35
CA ASP A 251 -4.58 -21.42 5.54
C ASP A 251 -3.95 -22.52 6.40
N GLU A 252 -4.69 -23.61 6.66
CA GLU A 252 -4.20 -24.71 7.49
C GLU A 252 -2.99 -25.44 6.88
N ASN A 253 -2.68 -25.23 5.60
CA ASN A 253 -1.51 -25.81 4.95
C ASN A 253 -0.25 -24.93 5.05
N ASP A 254 -0.42 -23.63 5.36
CA ASP A 254 0.69 -22.68 5.40
C ASP A 254 0.40 -21.51 6.35
N PHE A 255 0.98 -21.55 7.55
CA PHE A 255 0.84 -20.47 8.52
C PHE A 255 1.61 -19.19 8.13
N THR A 256 2.59 -19.28 7.23
CA THR A 256 3.51 -18.17 6.94
C THR A 256 2.80 -17.04 6.23
N LYS A 257 1.86 -17.36 5.33
CA LYS A 257 1.08 -16.36 4.58
C LYS A 257 0.26 -15.48 5.51
N ALA A 258 -0.55 -16.08 6.39
CA ALA A 258 -1.38 -15.34 7.33
C ALA A 258 -0.53 -14.55 8.32
N LEU A 259 0.57 -15.14 8.79
CA LEU A 259 1.48 -14.48 9.71
C LEU A 259 2.12 -13.24 9.09
N MET A 260 2.79 -13.39 7.94
CA MET A 260 3.48 -12.28 7.28
C MET A 260 2.49 -11.22 6.77
N GLY A 261 1.32 -11.62 6.26
CA GLY A 261 0.25 -10.69 5.92
C GLY A 261 -0.22 -9.90 7.14
N THR A 262 -0.38 -10.53 8.30
CA THR A 262 -0.74 -9.80 9.54
C THR A 262 0.35 -8.81 9.94
N LEU A 263 1.63 -9.18 9.81
CA LEU A 263 2.75 -8.30 10.12
C LEU A 263 2.87 -7.12 9.14
N HIS A 264 2.55 -7.35 7.86
CA HIS A 264 2.40 -6.28 6.87
C HIS A 264 1.33 -5.27 7.29
N GLU A 265 0.11 -5.75 7.57
CA GLU A 265 -0.99 -4.89 8.04
C GLU A 265 -0.68 -4.21 9.38
N THR A 266 0.13 -4.84 10.24
CA THR A 266 0.59 -4.24 11.50
C THR A 266 1.45 -3.02 11.24
N GLY A 267 2.26 -2.99 10.18
CA GLY A 267 3.08 -1.82 9.82
C GLY A 267 2.21 -0.64 9.40
N HIS A 268 1.19 -0.89 8.57
CA HIS A 268 0.16 0.11 8.25
C HIS A 268 -0.53 0.63 9.52
N ALA A 269 -0.89 -0.28 10.42
CA ALA A 269 -1.63 0.07 11.61
C ALA A 269 -0.82 0.91 12.60
N LEU A 270 0.46 0.62 12.76
CA LEU A 270 1.38 1.40 13.59
C LEU A 270 1.55 2.81 13.04
N TYR A 271 1.61 2.97 11.71
CA TYR A 271 1.59 4.29 11.10
C TYR A 271 0.29 5.05 11.42
N ASN A 272 -0.87 4.44 11.14
CA ASN A 272 -2.17 5.04 11.41
C ASN A 272 -2.33 5.45 12.88
N ARG A 273 -1.92 4.58 13.81
CA ARG A 273 -1.99 4.87 15.26
C ARG A 273 -1.04 6.00 15.67
N GLY A 274 0.09 6.13 14.99
CA GLY A 274 1.12 7.15 15.22
C GLY A 274 0.83 8.52 14.58
N LEU A 275 -0.27 8.68 13.83
CA LEU A 275 -0.68 9.96 13.26
C LEU A 275 -0.96 11.02 14.34
N PRO A 276 -0.75 12.32 14.05
CA PRO A 276 -0.80 13.40 15.05
C PRO A 276 -2.21 13.58 15.64
N ALA A 277 -2.35 13.30 16.93
CA ALA A 277 -3.65 13.22 17.61
C ALA A 277 -4.52 14.49 17.50
N GLU A 278 -3.89 15.67 17.58
CA GLU A 278 -4.58 16.97 17.49
C GLU A 278 -5.23 17.21 16.12
N TRP A 279 -4.71 16.55 15.08
CA TRP A 279 -5.07 16.79 13.67
C TRP A 279 -5.89 15.64 13.04
N ARG A 280 -6.30 14.61 13.79
CA ARG A 280 -6.97 13.40 13.26
C ARG A 280 -8.25 13.61 12.45
N LEU A 281 -8.89 14.77 12.61
CA LEU A 281 -10.08 15.16 11.84
C LEU A 281 -9.77 16.26 10.82
N GLN A 282 -8.51 16.45 10.47
CA GLN A 282 -8.05 17.43 9.50
C GLN A 282 -7.18 16.73 8.44
N PRO A 283 -7.19 17.19 7.19
CA PRO A 283 -6.36 16.61 6.12
C PRO A 283 -4.88 16.47 6.47
N VAL A 284 -4.29 17.44 7.18
CA VAL A 284 -2.87 17.38 7.58
C VAL A 284 -2.56 16.24 8.56
N GLY A 285 -3.56 15.77 9.31
CA GLY A 285 -3.39 14.66 10.26
C GLY A 285 -3.55 13.28 9.63
N ASP A 286 -3.82 13.22 8.33
CA ASP A 286 -3.90 11.97 7.59
C ASP A 286 -2.50 11.49 7.16
N TRP A 287 -2.40 10.22 6.78
CA TRP A 287 -1.17 9.67 6.20
C TRP A 287 -0.84 10.37 4.87
N ARG A 288 0.47 10.49 4.56
CA ARG A 288 0.96 11.35 3.48
C ARG A 288 0.48 10.94 2.08
N GLY A 289 0.61 9.67 1.77
CA GLY A 289 0.38 9.10 0.45
C GLY A 289 0.59 7.60 0.51
N MET A 290 0.12 6.88 -0.52
CA MET A 290 0.16 5.43 -0.57
C MET A 290 1.58 4.89 -0.56
N ALA A 291 2.56 5.58 -1.15
CA ALA A 291 3.95 5.11 -1.11
C ALA A 291 4.52 5.20 0.32
N VAL A 292 4.24 6.28 1.05
CA VAL A 292 4.64 6.39 2.46
C VAL A 292 3.89 5.35 3.29
N HIS A 293 2.60 5.15 3.06
CA HIS A 293 1.79 4.18 3.80
C HIS A 293 2.28 2.74 3.61
N GLU A 294 2.49 2.33 2.35
CA GLU A 294 3.10 1.05 1.96
C GLU A 294 4.54 0.92 2.47
N SER A 295 5.29 2.02 2.55
CA SER A 295 6.63 1.95 3.11
C SER A 295 6.60 1.49 4.57
N GLN A 296 5.55 1.77 5.33
CA GLN A 296 5.47 1.36 6.74
C GLN A 296 5.10 -0.12 6.89
N SER A 297 4.23 -0.65 6.03
CA SER A 297 3.97 -2.08 5.97
C SER A 297 5.20 -2.86 5.54
N LEU A 298 5.87 -2.43 4.47
CA LEU A 298 7.11 -3.07 3.99
C LEU A 298 8.30 -2.83 4.92
N PHE A 299 8.34 -1.72 5.67
CA PHE A 299 9.34 -1.53 6.71
C PHE A 299 9.23 -2.62 7.77
N LEU A 300 8.01 -2.87 8.28
CA LEU A 300 7.81 -3.94 9.26
C LEU A 300 7.98 -5.32 8.62
N GLU A 301 7.26 -5.62 7.55
CA GLU A 301 7.28 -6.94 6.91
C GLU A 301 8.67 -7.26 6.35
N MET A 302 9.18 -6.44 5.45
CA MET A 302 10.40 -6.73 4.70
C MET A 302 11.65 -6.36 5.48
N GLN A 303 11.74 -5.17 6.07
CA GLN A 303 13.01 -4.72 6.68
C GLN A 303 13.24 -5.33 8.08
N VAL A 304 12.18 -5.44 8.89
CA VAL A 304 12.24 -6.01 10.24
C VAL A 304 11.97 -7.52 10.24
N CYS A 305 10.79 -7.97 9.78
CA CYS A 305 10.32 -9.34 10.00
C CYS A 305 10.99 -10.40 9.11
N ARG A 306 11.56 -10.01 7.96
CA ARG A 306 12.40 -10.88 7.12
C ARG A 306 13.91 -10.68 7.40
N ASN A 307 14.26 -10.16 8.57
CA ASN A 307 15.64 -10.04 9.04
C ASN A 307 16.07 -11.31 9.80
N ARG A 308 17.34 -11.70 9.67
CA ARG A 308 17.91 -12.83 10.44
C ARG A 308 17.73 -12.63 11.96
N ALA A 309 17.96 -11.43 12.47
CA ALA A 309 17.77 -11.12 13.88
C ALA A 309 16.31 -11.36 14.32
N PHE A 310 15.33 -10.97 13.49
CA PHE A 310 13.92 -11.24 13.80
C PHE A 310 13.62 -12.73 13.80
N ALA A 311 14.24 -13.52 12.92
CA ALA A 311 14.09 -14.97 12.93
C ALA A 311 14.61 -15.61 14.24
N ASP A 312 15.72 -15.10 14.79
CA ASP A 312 16.26 -15.54 16.08
C ASP A 312 15.28 -15.27 17.24
N PHE A 313 14.55 -14.15 17.17
CA PHE A 313 13.48 -13.80 18.11
C PHE A 313 12.19 -14.63 17.92
N ALA A 314 11.69 -14.72 16.68
CA ALA A 314 10.35 -15.23 16.39
C ALA A 314 10.28 -16.75 16.33
N ALA A 315 11.32 -17.43 15.82
CA ALA A 315 11.28 -18.87 15.63
C ALA A 315 11.08 -19.67 16.94
N PRO A 316 11.71 -19.32 18.09
CA PRO A 316 11.43 -19.98 19.37
C PRO A 316 9.96 -19.85 19.80
N LEU A 317 9.36 -18.67 19.64
CA LEU A 317 7.95 -18.42 19.97
C LEU A 317 7.01 -19.25 19.10
N LEU A 318 7.25 -19.26 17.78
CA LEU A 318 6.47 -20.02 16.83
C LEU A 318 6.59 -21.53 17.12
N ARG A 319 7.81 -22.00 17.40
CA ARG A 319 8.06 -23.39 17.78
C ARG A 319 7.24 -23.79 19.00
N GLU A 320 7.22 -22.98 20.05
CA GLU A 320 6.42 -23.22 21.25
C GLU A 320 4.92 -23.24 20.93
N ILE A 321 4.44 -22.23 20.19
CA ILE A 321 3.02 -22.09 19.86
C ILE A 321 2.49 -23.25 19.01
N PHE A 322 3.28 -23.76 18.07
CA PHE A 322 2.88 -24.86 17.19
C PHE A 322 3.29 -26.24 17.74
N GLY A 323 3.95 -26.33 18.90
CA GLY A 323 4.48 -27.59 19.42
C GLY A 323 5.52 -28.23 18.49
N GLY A 324 6.27 -27.40 17.77
CA GLY A 324 7.23 -27.81 16.75
C GLY A 324 8.51 -28.43 17.33
N ALA A 325 9.09 -29.39 16.60
CA ALA A 325 10.35 -30.03 16.98
C ALA A 325 11.34 -30.12 15.80
N GLY A 326 12.63 -30.15 16.12
CA GLY A 326 13.71 -30.26 15.13
C GLY A 326 14.11 -28.94 14.47
N GLU A 327 15.10 -29.03 13.58
CA GLU A 327 15.73 -27.87 12.91
C GLU A 327 14.78 -27.09 12.00
N VAL A 328 13.70 -27.73 11.53
CA VAL A 328 12.66 -27.13 10.70
C VAL A 328 11.89 -25.98 11.38
N TRP A 329 11.94 -25.94 12.72
CA TRP A 329 11.39 -24.87 13.55
C TRP A 329 12.48 -23.93 14.12
N GLY A 330 13.73 -24.08 13.66
CA GLY A 330 14.84 -23.21 14.03
C GLY A 330 14.84 -21.88 13.27
N ALA A 331 15.58 -20.91 13.80
CA ALA A 331 15.69 -19.57 13.21
C ALA A 331 16.22 -19.57 11.78
N ASP A 332 17.21 -20.40 11.47
CA ASP A 332 17.77 -20.50 10.11
C ASP A 332 16.72 -21.00 9.10
N ALA A 333 15.98 -22.07 9.43
CA ALA A 333 14.93 -22.60 8.57
C ALA A 333 13.77 -21.61 8.38
N PHE A 334 13.41 -20.87 9.43
CA PHE A 334 12.40 -19.81 9.34
C PHE A 334 12.88 -18.66 8.43
N TYR A 335 14.08 -18.12 8.67
CA TYR A 335 14.66 -17.05 7.86
C TYR A 335 14.76 -17.44 6.39
N ARG A 336 15.31 -18.62 6.09
CA ARG A 336 15.51 -19.09 4.70
C ARG A 336 14.21 -19.24 3.91
N ARG A 337 13.11 -19.57 4.57
CA ARG A 337 11.78 -19.63 3.95
C ARG A 337 11.26 -18.23 3.61
N GLN A 338 11.48 -17.28 4.50
CA GLN A 338 11.08 -15.89 4.31
C GLN A 338 11.85 -15.18 3.19
N VAL A 339 13.13 -15.53 2.97
CA VAL A 339 13.96 -14.92 1.92
C VAL A 339 14.10 -15.80 0.68
N ARG A 340 13.16 -16.73 0.46
CA ARG A 340 13.21 -17.60 -0.71
C ARG A 340 12.81 -16.84 -1.97
N VAL A 341 13.77 -16.69 -2.89
CA VAL A 341 13.53 -16.16 -4.24
C VAL A 341 12.93 -17.23 -5.15
N ARG A 342 11.81 -16.91 -5.80
CA ARG A 342 11.15 -17.78 -6.78
C ARG A 342 10.34 -16.92 -7.77
N PRO A 343 10.88 -16.65 -8.97
CA PRO A 343 10.12 -16.00 -10.04
C PRO A 343 8.82 -16.74 -10.33
N GLY A 344 7.74 -15.99 -10.45
CA GLY A 344 6.40 -16.49 -10.75
C GLY A 344 5.54 -15.42 -11.40
N PRO A 345 4.36 -15.78 -11.93
CA PRO A 345 3.53 -14.82 -12.67
C PRO A 345 2.67 -13.91 -11.78
N ILE A 346 2.46 -14.29 -10.52
CA ILE A 346 1.52 -13.64 -9.60
C ILE A 346 2.24 -12.62 -8.71
N ARG A 347 1.88 -11.33 -8.86
CA ARG A 347 2.47 -10.22 -8.12
C ARG A 347 2.35 -10.36 -6.60
N VAL A 348 1.15 -10.70 -6.11
CA VAL A 348 0.89 -10.80 -4.66
C VAL A 348 1.62 -11.97 -3.98
N ASP A 349 2.13 -12.91 -4.77
CA ASP A 349 2.94 -14.04 -4.29
C ASP A 349 4.45 -13.85 -4.59
N ALA A 350 4.83 -12.73 -5.23
CA ALA A 350 6.20 -12.48 -5.65
C ALA A 350 7.12 -12.20 -4.46
N ASP A 351 8.36 -12.68 -4.55
CA ASP A 351 9.40 -12.41 -3.55
C ASP A 351 9.95 -10.97 -3.67
N GLU A 352 10.70 -10.52 -2.67
CA GLU A 352 11.20 -9.14 -2.59
C GLU A 352 12.08 -8.71 -3.79
N ILE A 353 12.78 -9.66 -4.44
CA ILE A 353 13.58 -9.36 -5.64
C ILE A 353 12.64 -9.20 -6.83
N THR A 354 11.72 -10.14 -7.04
CA THR A 354 10.90 -10.15 -8.27
C THR A 354 9.71 -9.19 -8.22
N TYR A 355 9.23 -8.83 -7.03
CA TYR A 355 8.06 -7.98 -6.83
C TYR A 355 8.11 -6.62 -7.57
N PRO A 356 9.23 -5.84 -7.53
CA PRO A 356 9.33 -4.58 -8.28
C PRO A 356 9.10 -4.73 -9.79
N ALA A 357 9.51 -5.84 -10.40
CA ALA A 357 9.30 -6.07 -11.83
C ALA A 357 7.81 -6.12 -12.19
N HIS A 358 6.98 -6.75 -11.36
CA HIS A 358 5.53 -6.80 -11.57
C HIS A 358 4.89 -5.42 -11.54
N VAL A 359 5.36 -4.54 -10.65
CA VAL A 359 4.89 -3.16 -10.54
C VAL A 359 5.36 -2.32 -11.73
N ILE A 360 6.63 -2.44 -12.11
CA ILE A 360 7.21 -1.73 -13.25
C ILE A 360 6.47 -2.09 -14.55
N LEU A 361 6.16 -3.37 -14.75
CA LEU A 361 5.35 -3.82 -15.88
C LEU A 361 3.99 -3.10 -15.93
N ARG A 362 3.26 -3.10 -14.81
CA ARG A 362 1.93 -2.47 -14.74
C ARG A 362 2.01 -0.97 -14.98
N TYR A 363 2.98 -0.28 -14.39
CA TYR A 363 3.22 1.14 -14.64
C TYR A 363 3.43 1.44 -16.13
N ARG A 364 4.31 0.67 -16.80
CA ARG A 364 4.58 0.84 -18.23
C ARG A 364 3.33 0.57 -19.09
N LEU A 365 2.56 -0.47 -18.76
CA LEU A 365 1.31 -0.79 -19.45
C LEU A 365 0.22 0.25 -19.21
N GLU A 366 0.08 0.78 -17.98
CA GLU A 366 -0.84 1.87 -17.67
C GLU A 366 -0.52 3.12 -18.47
N ARG A 367 0.75 3.53 -18.48
CA ARG A 367 1.25 4.66 -19.27
C ARG A 367 0.90 4.51 -20.74
N ALA A 368 1.20 3.36 -21.33
CA ALA A 368 0.92 3.08 -22.75
C ALA A 368 -0.58 3.03 -23.05
N MET A 369 -1.37 2.38 -22.20
CA MET A 369 -2.83 2.36 -22.35
C MET A 369 -3.43 3.74 -22.19
N LEU A 370 -3.00 4.57 -21.25
CA LEU A 370 -3.56 5.92 -21.07
C LEU A 370 -3.18 6.85 -22.23
N ALA A 371 -1.93 6.78 -22.70
CA ALA A 371 -1.45 7.56 -23.84
C ALA A 371 -2.08 7.15 -25.19
N GLY A 372 -2.60 5.91 -25.30
CA GLY A 372 -3.14 5.38 -26.55
C GLY A 372 -2.13 4.59 -27.38
N ASP A 373 -0.92 4.38 -26.87
CA ASP A 373 0.15 3.61 -27.49
C ASP A 373 -0.10 2.09 -27.38
N LEU A 374 -0.97 1.65 -26.46
CA LEU A 374 -1.39 0.25 -26.30
C LEU A 374 -2.92 0.13 -26.34
N ALA A 375 -3.44 -0.65 -27.28
CA ALA A 375 -4.85 -1.00 -27.31
C ALA A 375 -5.16 -2.04 -26.22
N PRO A 376 -6.30 -1.94 -25.50
CA PRO A 376 -6.66 -2.93 -24.47
C PRO A 376 -6.75 -4.37 -24.96
N SER A 377 -7.03 -4.59 -26.26
CA SER A 377 -7.04 -5.94 -26.86
C SER A 377 -5.66 -6.59 -26.92
N ASP A 378 -4.60 -5.80 -26.96
CA ASP A 378 -3.22 -6.29 -27.11
C ASP A 378 -2.54 -6.48 -25.74
N LEU A 379 -3.25 -6.15 -24.66
CA LEU A 379 -2.78 -6.23 -23.28
C LEU A 379 -2.26 -7.63 -22.89
N PRO A 380 -2.91 -8.76 -23.25
CA PRO A 380 -2.38 -10.09 -22.96
C PRO A 380 -0.96 -10.31 -23.51
N GLY A 381 -0.74 -9.93 -24.78
CA GLY A 381 0.54 -10.07 -25.46
C GLY A 381 1.63 -9.19 -24.83
N ALA A 382 1.32 -7.90 -24.66
CA ALA A 382 2.25 -6.93 -24.05
C ALA A 382 2.61 -7.31 -22.61
N TRP A 383 1.65 -7.85 -21.85
CA TRP A 383 1.89 -8.36 -20.50
C TRP A 383 2.86 -9.53 -20.50
N SER A 384 2.59 -10.54 -21.35
CA SER A 384 3.43 -11.73 -21.45
C SER A 384 4.86 -11.39 -21.86
N GLU A 385 5.02 -10.53 -22.85
CA GLU A 385 6.33 -10.08 -23.32
C GLU A 385 7.08 -9.31 -22.23
N GLY A 386 6.43 -8.34 -21.58
CA GLY A 386 7.07 -7.51 -20.57
C GLY A 386 7.51 -8.30 -19.33
N LEU A 387 6.71 -9.29 -18.89
CA LEU A 387 7.10 -10.13 -17.75
C LEU A 387 8.26 -11.08 -18.10
N GLN A 388 8.26 -11.61 -19.31
CA GLN A 388 9.35 -12.45 -19.81
C GLN A 388 10.66 -11.65 -19.89
N GLN A 389 10.61 -10.40 -20.34
CA GLN A 389 11.78 -9.53 -20.42
C GLN A 389 12.33 -9.15 -19.05
N LEU A 390 11.46 -8.86 -18.08
CA LEU A 390 11.88 -8.36 -16.77
C LEU A 390 12.43 -9.46 -15.84
N ILE A 391 11.79 -10.63 -15.80
CA ILE A 391 12.12 -11.69 -14.84
C ILE A 391 12.12 -13.10 -15.44
N GLY A 392 12.04 -13.23 -16.76
CA GLY A 392 12.10 -14.53 -17.44
C GLY A 392 10.85 -15.40 -17.28
N VAL A 393 9.71 -14.81 -16.88
CA VAL A 393 8.46 -15.54 -16.63
C VAL A 393 7.43 -15.24 -17.71
N THR A 394 6.91 -16.30 -18.32
CA THR A 394 5.73 -16.26 -19.20
C THR A 394 4.50 -16.82 -18.45
N PRO A 395 3.43 -16.03 -18.24
CA PRO A 395 2.18 -16.55 -17.68
C PRO A 395 1.59 -17.66 -18.56
N ARG A 396 0.93 -18.65 -17.95
CA ARG A 396 0.34 -19.78 -18.72
C ARG A 396 -1.04 -19.47 -19.30
N SER A 397 -1.64 -18.38 -18.84
CA SER A 397 -3.04 -18.01 -19.03
C SER A 397 -3.23 -16.52 -18.73
N ASP A 398 -4.33 -15.93 -19.19
CA ASP A 398 -4.67 -14.54 -18.88
C ASP A 398 -5.05 -14.38 -17.41
N ARG A 399 -5.60 -15.44 -16.80
CA ARG A 399 -5.84 -15.56 -15.35
C ARG A 399 -4.59 -15.32 -14.50
N GLU A 400 -3.45 -15.87 -14.93
CA GLU A 400 -2.14 -15.62 -14.30
C GLU A 400 -1.46 -14.37 -14.88
N GLY A 401 -1.95 -13.85 -16.00
CA GLY A 401 -1.49 -12.65 -16.69
C GLY A 401 -2.30 -11.41 -16.32
N CYS A 402 -2.85 -10.73 -17.34
CA CYS A 402 -3.51 -9.44 -17.23
C CYS A 402 -4.85 -9.43 -16.46
N LEU A 403 -5.45 -10.60 -16.17
CA LEU A 403 -6.63 -10.72 -15.31
C LEU A 403 -6.29 -10.86 -13.83
N GLN A 404 -5.01 -11.00 -13.45
CA GLN A 404 -4.66 -11.41 -12.09
C GLN A 404 -5.04 -10.37 -11.01
N ASP A 405 -5.03 -9.08 -11.36
CA ASP A 405 -5.27 -7.96 -10.45
C ASP A 405 -6.57 -7.23 -10.79
N ILE A 406 -7.30 -6.80 -9.76
CA ILE A 406 -8.60 -6.11 -9.87
C ILE A 406 -8.48 -4.65 -10.34
N HIS A 407 -7.36 -3.99 -10.05
CA HIS A 407 -7.16 -2.53 -10.11
C HIS A 407 -7.61 -1.84 -11.41
N TRP A 408 -7.33 -2.40 -12.59
CA TRP A 408 -7.78 -1.75 -13.84
C TRP A 408 -9.28 -1.89 -14.08
N TYR A 409 -9.88 -2.96 -13.54
CA TYR A 409 -11.29 -3.29 -13.70
C TYR A 409 -12.16 -2.54 -12.68
N ASP A 410 -11.62 -2.20 -11.50
CA ASP A 410 -12.26 -1.31 -10.51
C ASP A 410 -11.88 0.19 -10.69
N GLY A 411 -10.94 0.47 -11.60
CA GLY A 411 -10.57 1.81 -12.01
C GLY A 411 -9.50 2.51 -11.16
N ALA A 412 -8.69 1.76 -10.42
CA ALA A 412 -7.50 2.21 -9.72
C ALA A 412 -6.27 2.37 -10.66
N TRP A 413 -6.31 3.39 -11.52
CA TRP A 413 -5.22 3.75 -12.44
C TRP A 413 -4.25 4.75 -11.81
N GLY A 414 -2.94 4.57 -11.99
CA GLY A 414 -1.92 5.37 -11.31
C GLY A 414 -1.58 4.88 -9.90
N TYR A 415 -2.14 3.74 -9.49
CA TYR A 415 -1.98 3.18 -8.14
C TYR A 415 -0.73 2.30 -8.03
N PHE A 416 -0.48 1.40 -8.98
CA PHE A 416 0.60 0.42 -8.85
C PHE A 416 2.00 0.97 -8.52
N PRO A 417 2.46 2.11 -9.07
CA PRO A 417 3.81 2.60 -8.79
C PRO A 417 4.09 2.81 -7.30
N THR A 418 3.05 3.10 -6.50
CA THR A 418 3.18 3.38 -5.07
C THR A 418 3.74 2.19 -4.30
N TYR A 419 3.52 0.96 -4.78
CA TYR A 419 4.06 -0.25 -4.16
C TYR A 419 5.60 -0.30 -4.19
N THR A 420 6.20 -0.10 -5.35
CA THR A 420 7.68 -0.10 -5.46
C THR A 420 8.27 1.16 -4.83
N LEU A 421 7.60 2.32 -4.92
CA LEU A 421 8.03 3.51 -4.20
C LEU A 421 8.04 3.26 -2.68
N GLY A 422 7.03 2.55 -2.15
CA GLY A 422 6.98 2.11 -0.76
C GLY A 422 8.17 1.22 -0.38
N ALA A 423 8.54 0.25 -1.23
CA ALA A 423 9.71 -0.60 -1.00
C ALA A 423 11.03 0.20 -0.94
N LEU A 424 11.19 1.18 -1.84
CA LEU A 424 12.36 2.07 -1.85
C LEU A 424 12.44 2.93 -0.59
N ILE A 425 11.30 3.54 -0.20
CA ILE A 425 11.21 4.36 1.01
C ILE A 425 11.49 3.49 2.25
N ALA A 426 10.92 2.29 2.34
CA ALA A 426 11.12 1.37 3.46
C ALA A 426 12.61 1.05 3.68
N ALA A 427 13.32 0.66 2.62
CA ALA A 427 14.76 0.36 2.71
C ALA A 427 15.59 1.61 3.03
N GLN A 428 15.22 2.77 2.49
CA GLN A 428 15.91 4.04 2.77
C GLN A 428 15.72 4.50 4.22
N LEU A 429 14.51 4.40 4.75
CA LEU A 429 14.20 4.70 6.15
C LEU A 429 14.85 3.70 7.08
N PHE A 430 14.84 2.39 6.78
CA PHE A 430 15.45 1.39 7.64
C PHE A 430 16.97 1.59 7.71
N ALA A 431 17.61 1.91 6.59
CA ALA A 431 19.02 2.27 6.58
C ALA A 431 19.31 3.54 7.39
N ALA A 432 18.36 4.49 7.48
CA ALA A 432 18.48 5.68 8.33
C ALA A 432 18.31 5.34 9.81
N ALA A 433 17.30 4.55 10.15
CA ALA A 433 17.08 4.05 11.50
C ALA A 433 18.29 3.28 12.04
N GLN A 434 18.92 2.42 11.22
CA GLN A 434 20.16 1.71 11.61
C GLN A 434 21.34 2.65 11.90
N ARG A 435 21.42 3.81 11.22
CA ARG A 435 22.46 4.81 11.52
C ARG A 435 22.15 5.58 12.81
N ALA A 436 20.88 5.86 13.08
CA ALA A 436 20.44 6.55 14.28
C ALA A 436 20.42 5.65 15.52
N LEU A 437 20.24 4.34 15.33
CA LEU A 437 20.12 3.32 16.37
C LEU A 437 21.16 2.21 16.09
N PRO A 438 22.42 2.36 16.55
CA PRO A 438 23.48 1.39 16.26
C PRO A 438 23.17 -0.05 16.72
N ASP A 439 22.44 -0.19 17.82
CA ASP A 439 22.08 -1.49 18.42
C ASP A 439 20.79 -2.10 17.84
N LEU A 440 20.21 -1.49 16.79
CA LEU A 440 18.89 -1.87 16.28
C LEU A 440 18.78 -3.35 15.89
N THR A 441 19.83 -3.91 15.29
CA THR A 441 19.81 -5.32 14.87
C THR A 441 19.73 -6.25 16.09
N ASP A 442 20.49 -5.95 17.14
CA ASP A 442 20.51 -6.75 18.37
C ASP A 442 19.20 -6.57 19.15
N GLN A 443 18.63 -5.36 19.17
CA GLN A 443 17.32 -5.07 19.74
C GLN A 443 16.21 -5.90 19.05
N ILE A 444 16.20 -5.96 17.72
CA ILE A 444 15.28 -6.81 16.96
C ILE A 444 15.44 -8.29 17.37
N GLY A 445 16.68 -8.76 17.54
CA GLY A 445 16.98 -10.14 17.98
C GLY A 445 16.51 -10.48 19.39
N ARG A 446 16.32 -9.47 20.25
CA ARG A 446 15.74 -9.60 21.60
C ARG A 446 14.24 -9.33 21.65
N GLY A 447 13.61 -8.94 20.54
CA GLY A 447 12.21 -8.52 20.50
C GLY A 447 11.95 -7.15 21.13
N GLU A 448 12.95 -6.27 21.14
CA GLU A 448 12.87 -4.91 21.68
C GLU A 448 12.62 -3.91 20.54
N PHE A 449 11.35 -3.55 20.30
CA PHE A 449 10.99 -2.68 19.15
C PHE A 449 10.68 -1.23 19.52
N GLY A 450 10.59 -0.90 20.82
CA GLY A 450 10.25 0.44 21.30
C GLY A 450 11.08 1.56 20.67
N PRO A 451 12.44 1.51 20.73
CA PRO A 451 13.29 2.54 20.15
C PRO A 451 13.08 2.76 18.64
N LEU A 452 12.83 1.68 17.89
CA LEU A 452 12.56 1.74 16.46
C LEU A 452 11.25 2.47 16.16
N PHE A 453 10.19 2.16 16.91
CA PHE A 453 8.89 2.81 16.69
C PHE A 453 8.84 4.23 17.23
N ASP A 454 9.60 4.57 18.26
CA ASP A 454 9.77 5.96 18.70
C ASP A 454 10.50 6.80 17.64
N TRP A 455 11.50 6.22 16.98
CA TRP A 455 12.16 6.84 15.83
C TRP A 455 11.17 7.06 14.68
N LEU A 456 10.41 6.02 14.28
CA LEU A 456 9.40 6.15 13.23
C LEU A 456 8.31 7.17 13.60
N ARG A 457 7.86 7.20 14.85
CA ARG A 457 6.86 8.16 15.33
C ARG A 457 7.35 9.59 15.21
N THR A 458 8.62 9.83 15.54
CA THR A 458 9.25 11.15 15.47
C THR A 458 9.49 11.61 14.04
N HIS A 459 10.00 10.72 13.19
CA HIS A 459 10.50 11.09 11.87
C HIS A 459 9.47 10.93 10.75
N ILE A 460 8.45 10.08 10.94
CA ILE A 460 7.46 9.75 9.92
C ILE A 460 6.03 9.88 10.47
N HIS A 461 5.63 9.04 11.43
CA HIS A 461 4.20 8.88 11.77
C HIS A 461 3.57 10.14 12.31
N GLY A 462 4.22 10.79 13.28
CA GLY A 462 3.74 12.00 13.93
C GLY A 462 3.73 13.23 13.03
N LYS A 463 4.23 13.13 11.79
CA LYS A 463 4.21 14.23 10.82
C LYS A 463 2.96 14.20 9.93
N GLY A 464 2.23 13.09 9.86
CA GLY A 464 1.06 12.95 8.98
C GLY A 464 1.36 13.47 7.57
N SER A 465 0.63 14.52 7.18
CA SER A 465 0.75 15.23 5.92
C SER A 465 1.32 16.65 6.06
N LEU A 466 2.12 16.91 7.11
CA LEU A 466 2.79 18.20 7.34
C LEU A 466 3.73 18.56 6.18
N LEU A 467 4.58 17.61 5.80
CA LEU A 467 5.62 17.75 4.77
C LEU A 467 5.16 17.12 3.46
N SER A 468 5.78 17.50 2.34
CA SER A 468 5.68 16.73 1.08
C SER A 468 6.33 15.35 1.26
N THR A 469 6.01 14.37 0.40
CA THR A 469 6.69 13.06 0.45
C THR A 469 8.20 13.21 0.27
N ALA A 470 8.64 14.09 -0.64
CA ALA A 470 10.05 14.34 -0.90
C ALA A 470 10.77 14.89 0.35
N ASP A 471 10.18 15.90 1.01
CA ASP A 471 10.75 16.50 2.21
C ASP A 471 10.71 15.54 3.40
N LEU A 472 9.62 14.79 3.57
CA LEU A 472 9.47 13.79 4.62
C LEU A 472 10.58 12.74 4.56
N VAL A 473 10.81 12.18 3.36
CA VAL A 473 11.86 11.18 3.14
C VAL A 473 13.24 11.81 3.26
N ALA A 474 13.45 13.02 2.72
CA ALA A 474 14.74 13.71 2.79
C ALA A 474 15.13 14.05 4.22
N GLU A 475 14.20 14.57 5.02
CA GLU A 475 14.46 14.92 6.41
C GLU A 475 14.71 13.68 7.27
N ALA A 476 13.90 12.62 7.11
CA ALA A 476 14.06 11.40 7.90
C ALA A 476 15.33 10.60 7.55
N SER A 477 15.74 10.63 6.27
CA SER A 477 16.84 9.79 5.78
C SER A 477 18.14 10.54 5.48
N GLY A 478 18.11 11.87 5.47
CA GLY A 478 19.22 12.77 5.14
C GLY A 478 19.49 12.94 3.63
N LYS A 479 18.63 12.42 2.75
CA LYS A 479 18.80 12.51 1.29
C LYS A 479 17.48 12.26 0.52
N PRO A 480 17.35 12.75 -0.72
CA PRO A 480 16.20 12.45 -1.57
C PRO A 480 15.98 10.93 -1.78
N LEU A 481 14.77 10.55 -2.19
CA LEU A 481 14.45 9.16 -2.52
C LEU A 481 15.35 8.64 -3.66
N GLY A 482 15.94 7.46 -3.47
CA GLY A 482 16.78 6.80 -4.46
C GLY A 482 16.85 5.29 -4.29
N THR A 483 17.39 4.58 -5.28
CA THR A 483 17.45 3.11 -5.31
C THR A 483 18.59 2.52 -4.48
N ALA A 484 19.64 3.30 -4.19
CA ALA A 484 20.87 2.81 -3.57
C ALA A 484 20.71 2.15 -2.19
N ALA A 485 19.68 2.52 -1.41
CA ALA A 485 19.41 1.84 -0.13
C ALA A 485 18.79 0.47 -0.35
N PHE A 486 17.83 0.40 -1.28
CA PHE A 486 17.14 -0.83 -1.66
C PHE A 486 18.08 -1.84 -2.33
N GLU A 487 18.89 -1.41 -3.30
CA GLU A 487 19.85 -2.31 -3.96
C GLU A 487 20.84 -2.92 -2.96
N ARG A 488 21.43 -2.09 -2.08
CA ARG A 488 22.36 -2.58 -1.04
C ARG A 488 21.67 -3.55 -0.08
N HIS A 489 20.44 -3.26 0.31
CA HIS A 489 19.62 -4.14 1.15
C HIS A 489 19.42 -5.51 0.50
N LEU A 490 18.98 -5.55 -0.76
CA LEU A 490 18.78 -6.81 -1.47
C LEU A 490 20.10 -7.59 -1.63
N ARG A 491 21.19 -6.92 -2.03
CA ARG A 491 22.51 -7.58 -2.14
C ARG A 491 22.92 -8.21 -0.81
N ARG A 492 22.82 -7.47 0.30
CA ARG A 492 23.16 -7.97 1.64
C ARG A 492 22.28 -9.14 2.07
N ARG A 493 20.98 -9.11 1.77
CA ARG A 493 20.05 -10.18 2.18
C ARG A 493 20.23 -11.45 1.37
N TYR A 494 20.41 -11.31 0.06
CA TYR A 494 20.30 -12.41 -0.87
C TYR A 494 21.63 -12.96 -1.38
N LEU A 495 22.73 -12.20 -1.28
CA LEU A 495 24.05 -12.59 -1.79
C LEU A 495 25.10 -12.78 -0.69
N GLU A 496 24.99 -12.05 0.42
CA GLU A 496 25.82 -12.23 1.62
C GLU A 496 25.16 -13.24 2.57
#